data_AF-G7L0R7-F1
#
_entry.id   AF-G7L0R7-F1
#
_cell.length_a   1.000
_cell.length_b   1.000
_cell.length_c   1.000
_cell.angle_alpha   90.00
_cell.angle_beta   90.00
_cell.angle_gamma   90.00
#
_symmetry.space_group_name_H-M   'P 1'
#
loop_
_entity.id
_entity.type
_entity.pdbx_description
1 polymer ?
#
loop_
_entity_poly.entity_id
_entity_poly.type
_entity_poly.pdbx_seq_one_letter_code
_entity_poly.pdbx_strand_id
1 'polypeptide(L)'
;MDDTNIIGGVFGMDTSPRSLLTQLSGETKIHTSYLRFGNDAKISGDFKTIQLLTKQGNTKLTRYYVVCTGISFSGKILPINPELFKLKPGIEGGFVFDSGSPATYLVEGAFNVLKKSVIDYFGMKYNLHPFTERKLDYDLCYLGVPKRVVKPGMAYYFQGGSKFEVDPNSLFLTFKAKEGNMFCMNVMAVPNILGAYHQSNHVLLFDVEKNVVSFNPMPHACI
;
A
#
# COMPACT_ATOMS: atom_id res chain seq x y z
N MET A 1 -15.63 6.86 20.49
CA MET A 1 -14.91 5.61 20.15
C MET A 1 -14.77 4.89 21.46
N ASP A 2 -15.18 3.63 21.51
CA ASP A 2 -15.08 2.82 22.72
C ASP A 2 -13.61 2.36 22.83
N ASP A 3 -12.92 2.82 23.87
CA ASP A 3 -11.47 2.63 24.09
C ASP A 3 -11.11 1.22 24.60
N THR A 4 -11.93 0.20 24.29
CA THR A 4 -11.78 -1.16 24.84
C THR A 4 -10.90 -2.09 23.98
N ASN A 5 -10.42 -1.66 22.81
CA ASN A 5 -9.53 -2.46 21.97
C ASN A 5 -8.06 -2.31 22.38
N ILE A 6 -7.70 -2.93 23.50
CA ILE A 6 -6.31 -3.02 23.95
C ILE A 6 -5.55 -3.99 23.04
N ILE A 7 -4.58 -3.47 22.27
CA ILE A 7 -3.65 -4.29 21.50
C ILE A 7 -2.69 -4.99 22.49
N GLY A 8 -2.85 -6.30 22.66
CA GLY A 8 -2.01 -7.10 23.57
C GLY A 8 -0.61 -7.43 23.05
N GLY A 9 -0.31 -7.12 21.79
CA GLY A 9 1.00 -7.37 21.17
C GLY A 9 1.00 -7.25 19.65
N VAL A 10 2.17 -7.51 19.04
CA VAL A 10 2.38 -7.47 17.58
C VAL A 10 2.88 -8.83 17.11
N PHE A 11 2.28 -9.36 16.04
CA PHE A 11 2.79 -10.54 15.35
C PHE A 11 3.78 -10.11 14.25
N GLY A 12 5.07 -10.33 14.47
CA GLY A 12 6.09 -10.09 13.44
C GLY A 12 5.93 -11.07 12.28
N MET A 13 5.69 -10.57 11.07
CA MET A 13 5.49 -11.39 9.86
C MET A 13 6.61 -11.18 8.83
N ASP A 14 7.78 -10.70 9.25
CA ASP A 14 8.92 -10.52 8.37
C ASP A 14 9.61 -11.87 8.05
N THR A 15 10.68 -11.83 7.25
CA THR A 15 11.45 -13.04 6.84
C THR A 15 12.55 -13.43 7.85
N SER A 16 12.55 -12.84 9.05
CA SER A 16 13.49 -13.16 10.13
C SER A 16 13.21 -14.54 10.73
N PRO A 17 14.23 -15.28 11.23
CA PRO A 17 14.05 -16.57 11.90
C PRO A 17 13.18 -16.56 13.16
N ARG A 18 12.86 -15.37 13.71
CA ARG A 18 12.01 -15.20 14.91
C ARG A 18 10.62 -14.66 14.57
N SER A 19 10.26 -14.55 13.29
CA SER A 19 8.92 -14.13 12.91
C SER A 19 7.90 -15.23 13.18
N LEU A 20 6.63 -14.85 13.32
CA LEU A 20 5.52 -15.80 13.41
C LEU A 20 5.48 -16.69 12.16
N LEU A 21 5.78 -16.12 11.00
CA LEU A 21 5.81 -16.83 9.72
C LEU A 21 6.83 -17.98 9.71
N THR A 22 8.02 -17.76 10.24
CA THR A 22 9.07 -18.80 10.29
C THR A 22 8.83 -19.82 11.40
N GLN A 23 8.14 -19.45 12.48
CA GLN A 23 7.88 -20.34 13.62
C GLN A 23 6.60 -21.19 13.48
N LEU A 24 5.57 -20.71 12.78
CA LEU A 24 4.25 -21.36 12.67
C LEU A 24 3.98 -21.99 11.30
N SER A 25 4.99 -22.53 10.62
CA SER A 25 4.80 -23.20 9.32
C SER A 25 3.84 -24.41 9.34
N GLY A 26 3.35 -24.84 10.53
CA GLY A 26 2.54 -26.05 10.74
C GLY A 26 1.17 -25.94 11.42
N GLU A 27 0.60 -24.76 11.75
CA GLU A 27 -0.70 -24.67 12.47
C GLU A 27 -1.74 -23.68 11.89
N THR A 28 -3.05 -23.96 12.01
CA THR A 28 -4.14 -23.19 11.34
C THR A 28 -5.46 -23.00 12.12
N LYS A 29 -6.02 -21.76 12.07
CA LYS A 29 -7.42 -21.29 11.82
C LYS A 29 -8.04 -20.32 12.85
N ILE A 30 -8.41 -19.07 12.44
CA ILE A 30 -9.52 -18.18 12.96
C ILE A 30 -10.00 -17.18 11.84
N HIS A 31 -11.25 -16.65 11.91
CA HIS A 31 -12.04 -15.98 10.82
C HIS A 31 -12.13 -14.42 10.78
N THR A 32 -12.42 -13.92 9.56
CA THR A 32 -12.46 -12.56 8.93
C THR A 32 -11.12 -11.94 8.51
N SER A 33 -10.97 -11.65 7.21
CA SER A 33 -9.69 -11.52 6.46
C SER A 33 -8.76 -12.72 6.70
N TYR A 34 -8.59 -13.60 5.72
CA TYR A 34 -7.80 -14.83 5.91
C TYR A 34 -6.31 -14.53 5.97
N LEU A 35 -5.67 -14.93 7.07
CA LEU A 35 -4.23 -15.15 7.12
C LEU A 35 -3.99 -16.66 7.17
N ARG A 36 -3.26 -17.19 6.20
CA ARG A 36 -2.97 -18.64 6.07
C ARG A 36 -1.47 -18.84 6.06
N PHE A 37 -1.01 -19.91 6.68
CA PHE A 37 0.40 -20.27 6.78
C PHE A 37 0.66 -21.66 6.20
N GLY A 38 1.92 -21.93 5.88
CA GLY A 38 2.37 -23.22 5.39
C GLY A 38 1.60 -23.68 4.14
N ASN A 39 1.24 -24.96 4.12
CA ASN A 39 0.59 -25.60 2.97
C ASN A 39 -0.80 -25.03 2.63
N ASP A 40 -1.44 -24.30 3.54
CA ASP A 40 -2.74 -23.67 3.32
C ASP A 40 -2.63 -22.30 2.62
N ALA A 41 -1.44 -21.71 2.58
CA ALA A 41 -1.16 -20.47 1.88
C ALA A 41 -1.07 -20.74 0.37
N LYS A 42 -2.24 -20.74 -0.29
CA LYS A 42 -2.37 -20.98 -1.74
C LYS A 42 -3.01 -19.77 -2.42
N ILE A 43 -2.50 -19.43 -3.59
CA ILE A 43 -3.11 -18.46 -4.52
C ILE A 43 -3.50 -19.19 -5.80
N SER A 44 -4.62 -18.79 -6.41
CA SER A 44 -5.14 -19.39 -7.64
C SER A 44 -5.85 -18.32 -8.47
N GLY A 45 -6.15 -18.63 -9.73
CA GLY A 45 -6.71 -17.66 -10.69
C GLY A 45 -5.63 -16.87 -11.43
N ASP A 46 -6.00 -15.73 -12.03
CA ASP A 46 -5.04 -14.83 -12.68
C ASP A 46 -4.32 -14.00 -11.61
N PHE A 47 -3.14 -14.45 -11.19
CA PHE A 47 -2.26 -13.72 -10.29
C PHE A 47 -0.97 -13.30 -10.99
N LYS A 48 -0.38 -12.22 -10.50
CA LYS A 48 0.93 -11.76 -10.91
C LYS A 48 1.93 -12.08 -9.81
N THR A 49 3.16 -12.36 -10.20
CA THR A 49 4.25 -12.66 -9.26
C THR A 49 5.38 -11.67 -9.48
N ILE A 50 5.96 -11.20 -8.39
CA ILE A 50 7.14 -10.32 -8.40
C ILE A 50 8.21 -10.87 -7.45
N GLN A 51 9.47 -10.64 -7.80
CA GLN A 51 10.60 -11.09 -7.00
C GLN A 51 10.80 -10.19 -5.78
N LEU A 52 11.00 -10.80 -4.62
CA LEU A 52 11.48 -10.13 -3.41
C LEU A 52 12.99 -10.00 -3.46
N LEU A 53 13.50 -8.83 -3.06
CA LEU A 53 14.92 -8.64 -2.83
C LEU A 53 15.30 -9.27 -1.49
N THR A 54 16.28 -10.17 -1.51
CA THR A 54 16.71 -10.93 -0.32
C THR A 54 18.02 -10.46 0.27
N LYS A 55 18.81 -9.71 -0.53
CA LYS A 55 20.11 -9.19 -0.13
C LYS A 55 20.39 -7.85 -0.80
N GLN A 56 21.15 -7.01 -0.10
CA GLN A 56 21.78 -5.82 -0.65
C GLN A 56 23.29 -5.92 -0.37
N GLY A 57 24.08 -6.23 -1.39
CA GLY A 57 25.48 -6.63 -1.20
C GLY A 57 25.57 -7.91 -0.35
N ASN A 58 26.31 -7.84 0.76
CA ASN A 58 26.46 -8.94 1.71
C ASN A 58 25.41 -8.93 2.84
N THR A 59 24.52 -7.94 2.86
CA THR A 59 23.52 -7.80 3.93
C THR A 59 22.23 -8.50 3.53
N LYS A 60 21.78 -9.45 4.36
CA LYS A 60 20.47 -10.11 4.20
C LYS A 60 19.35 -9.12 4.55
N LEU A 61 18.34 -9.05 3.71
CA LEU A 61 17.14 -8.25 3.92
C LEU A 61 16.10 -9.08 4.68
N THR A 62 15.44 -8.48 5.66
CA THR A 62 14.41 -9.15 6.46
C THR A 62 12.99 -8.73 6.07
N ARG A 63 12.82 -7.57 5.41
CA ARG A 63 11.52 -7.05 4.97
C ARG A 63 11.21 -7.46 3.53
N TYR A 64 9.94 -7.34 3.14
CA TYR A 64 9.46 -7.65 1.79
C TYR A 64 9.79 -6.53 0.78
N TYR A 65 11.08 -6.38 0.49
CA TYR A 65 11.56 -5.43 -0.51
C TYR A 65 11.21 -5.90 -1.92
N VAL A 66 10.73 -4.98 -2.75
CA VAL A 66 10.41 -5.18 -4.16
C VAL A 66 10.98 -4.06 -5.00
N VAL A 67 11.14 -4.30 -6.30
CA VAL A 67 11.59 -3.27 -7.25
C VAL A 67 10.38 -2.58 -7.86
N CYS A 68 10.00 -1.42 -7.31
CA CYS A 68 9.01 -0.53 -7.89
C CYS A 68 9.62 0.28 -9.03
N THR A 69 8.95 0.29 -10.18
CA THR A 69 9.42 0.92 -11.41
C THR A 69 8.58 2.13 -11.81
N GLY A 70 7.45 2.38 -11.16
CA GLY A 70 6.60 3.53 -11.48
C GLY A 70 5.24 3.51 -10.81
N ILE A 71 4.51 4.60 -10.99
CA ILE A 71 3.16 4.80 -10.48
C ILE A 71 2.31 5.35 -11.63
N SER A 72 1.08 4.87 -11.80
CA SER A 72 0.08 5.54 -12.63
C SER A 72 -1.04 6.11 -11.77
N PHE A 73 -1.62 7.21 -12.24
CA PHE A 73 -2.78 7.84 -11.64
C PHE A 73 -3.75 8.28 -12.73
N SER A 74 -5.04 7.98 -12.56
CA SER A 74 -6.08 8.26 -13.56
C SER A 74 -5.74 7.72 -14.97
N GLY A 75 -5.13 6.53 -15.03
CA GLY A 75 -4.76 5.86 -16.29
C GLY A 75 -3.48 6.37 -16.95
N LYS A 76 -2.77 7.34 -16.37
CA LYS A 76 -1.52 7.89 -16.92
C LYS A 76 -0.33 7.54 -16.03
N ILE A 77 0.75 7.04 -16.64
CA ILE A 77 2.04 6.86 -15.94
C ILE A 77 2.56 8.23 -15.52
N LEU A 78 2.91 8.37 -14.25
CA LEU A 78 3.47 9.60 -13.70
C LEU A 78 4.96 9.71 -14.05
N PRO A 79 5.47 10.93 -14.31
CA PRO A 79 6.87 11.17 -14.64
C PRO A 79 7.77 11.12 -13.39
N ILE A 80 7.80 9.97 -12.71
CA ILE A 80 8.60 9.73 -11.51
C ILE A 80 9.87 8.99 -11.91
N ASN A 81 11.03 9.48 -11.49
CA ASN A 81 12.30 8.79 -11.70
C ASN A 81 12.34 7.49 -10.86
N PRO A 82 12.43 6.28 -11.47
CA PRO A 82 12.44 5.02 -10.74
C PRO A 82 13.60 4.87 -9.75
N GLU A 83 14.71 5.60 -9.92
CA GLU A 83 15.84 5.60 -8.98
C GLU A 83 15.45 6.08 -7.57
N LEU A 84 14.32 6.82 -7.44
CA LEU A 84 13.75 7.21 -6.15
C LEU A 84 13.23 6.01 -5.33
N PHE A 85 12.93 4.89 -5.98
CA PHE A 85 12.43 3.67 -5.34
C PHE A 85 13.50 2.62 -5.09
N LYS A 86 14.74 2.86 -5.54
CA LYS A 86 15.81 1.88 -5.50
C LYS A 86 16.34 1.66 -4.09
N LEU A 87 16.63 0.41 -3.79
CA LEU A 87 17.35 0.05 -2.59
C LEU A 87 18.85 0.33 -2.77
N LYS A 88 19.41 1.17 -1.91
CA LYS A 88 20.80 1.62 -1.95
C LYS A 88 21.65 0.85 -0.94
N PRO A 89 23.00 0.88 -1.06
CA PRO A 89 23.90 0.37 -0.02
C PRO A 89 23.53 0.92 1.36
N GLY A 90 23.71 0.11 2.41
CA GLY A 90 23.27 0.49 3.77
C GLY A 90 21.79 0.24 4.09
N ILE A 91 21.04 -0.40 3.17
CA ILE A 91 19.58 -0.62 3.30
C ILE A 91 18.82 0.72 3.36
N GLU A 92 19.27 1.69 2.56
CA GLU A 92 18.59 2.97 2.41
C GLU A 92 17.61 2.94 1.23
N GLY A 93 16.43 3.50 1.43
CA GLY A 93 15.38 3.51 0.40
C GLY A 93 14.78 2.13 0.16
N GLY A 94 14.61 1.77 -1.12
CA GLY A 94 13.82 0.61 -1.53
C GLY A 94 12.31 0.88 -1.49
N PHE A 95 11.53 -0.14 -1.81
CA PHE A 95 10.07 -0.14 -1.75
C PHE A 95 9.62 -1.42 -1.05
N VAL A 96 8.83 -1.30 0.02
CA VAL A 96 8.52 -2.42 0.91
C VAL A 96 7.02 -2.65 1.00
N PHE A 97 6.60 -3.92 0.96
CA PHE A 97 5.25 -4.30 1.39
C PHE A 97 5.25 -4.41 2.92
N ASP A 98 4.45 -3.59 3.59
CA ASP A 98 4.37 -3.58 5.06
C ASP A 98 2.93 -3.39 5.52
N SER A 99 2.32 -4.48 6.00
CA SER A 99 0.98 -4.46 6.60
C SER A 99 0.95 -3.85 8.01
N GLY A 100 2.11 -3.62 8.65
CA GLY A 100 2.21 -2.95 9.94
C GLY A 100 2.03 -1.43 9.85
N SER A 101 2.21 -0.87 8.65
CA SER A 101 1.93 0.53 8.34
C SER A 101 0.50 0.67 7.80
N PRO A 102 -0.42 1.39 8.46
CA PRO A 102 -1.78 1.55 7.93
C PRO A 102 -1.78 2.26 6.56
N ALA A 103 -1.13 3.41 6.48
CA ALA A 103 -1.03 4.23 5.28
C ALA A 103 0.16 3.84 4.39
N THR A 104 0.09 4.23 3.12
CA THR A 104 1.24 4.15 2.21
C THR A 104 2.11 5.38 2.34
N TYR A 105 3.41 5.17 2.22
CA TYR A 105 4.40 6.23 2.23
C TYR A 105 5.20 6.24 0.93
N LEU A 106 5.55 7.42 0.44
CA LEU A 106 6.43 7.61 -0.70
C LEU A 106 7.51 8.61 -0.35
N VAL A 107 8.72 8.38 -0.88
CA VAL A 107 9.78 9.38 -0.82
C VAL A 107 9.30 10.69 -1.44
N GLU A 108 9.74 11.81 -0.86
CA GLU A 108 9.21 13.15 -1.13
C GLU A 108 9.09 13.49 -2.62
N GLY A 109 10.11 13.16 -3.43
CA GLY A 109 10.08 13.41 -4.87
C GLY A 109 8.93 12.69 -5.59
N ALA A 110 8.66 11.43 -5.25
CA ALA A 110 7.55 10.67 -5.82
C ALA A 110 6.20 11.12 -5.26
N PHE A 111 6.15 11.40 -3.96
CA PHE A 111 4.98 11.93 -3.27
C PHE A 111 4.50 13.24 -3.90
N ASN A 112 5.41 14.19 -4.16
CA ASN A 112 5.07 15.50 -4.71
C ASN A 112 4.49 15.40 -6.14
N VAL A 113 5.00 14.50 -6.98
CA VAL A 113 4.45 14.26 -8.32
C VAL A 113 3.03 13.68 -8.24
N LEU A 114 2.79 12.72 -7.36
CA LEU A 114 1.46 12.16 -7.12
C LEU A 114 0.51 13.23 -6.57
N LYS A 115 0.90 13.94 -5.51
CA LYS A 115 0.12 15.00 -4.87
C LYS A 115 -0.30 16.06 -5.88
N LYS A 116 0.62 16.52 -6.74
CA LYS A 116 0.30 17.46 -7.81
C LYS A 116 -0.74 16.89 -8.78
N SER A 117 -0.58 15.64 -9.22
CA SER A 117 -1.51 14.99 -10.15
C SER A 117 -2.92 14.85 -9.57
N VAL A 118 -3.01 14.59 -8.26
CA VAL A 118 -4.28 14.52 -7.51
C VAL A 118 -4.93 15.90 -7.43
N ILE A 119 -4.16 16.94 -7.09
CA ILE A 119 -4.63 18.34 -7.06
C ILE A 119 -5.17 18.76 -8.43
N ASP A 120 -4.40 18.52 -9.48
CA ASP A 120 -4.77 18.88 -10.84
C ASP A 120 -6.08 18.15 -11.26
N TYR A 121 -6.22 16.86 -10.96
CA TYR A 121 -7.44 16.10 -11.27
C TYR A 121 -8.70 16.66 -10.58
N PHE A 122 -8.64 16.87 -9.27
CA PHE A 122 -9.81 17.35 -8.51
C PHE A 122 -10.12 18.82 -8.79
N GLY A 123 -9.10 19.65 -9.01
CA GLY A 123 -9.27 21.04 -9.43
C GLY A 123 -9.95 21.16 -10.79
N MET A 124 -9.44 20.45 -11.81
CA MET A 124 -10.01 20.53 -13.17
C MET A 124 -11.41 19.93 -13.28
N LYS A 125 -11.67 18.82 -12.59
CA LYS A 125 -12.93 18.07 -12.77
C LYS A 125 -14.05 18.52 -11.84
N TYR A 126 -13.72 19.05 -10.66
CA TYR A 126 -14.71 19.37 -9.62
C TYR A 126 -14.53 20.75 -9.00
N ASN A 127 -13.56 21.55 -9.44
CA ASN A 127 -13.21 22.85 -8.84
C ASN A 127 -12.95 22.75 -7.33
N LEU A 128 -12.33 21.63 -6.91
CA LEU A 128 -11.96 21.40 -5.52
C LEU A 128 -10.52 21.85 -5.28
N HIS A 129 -10.31 22.48 -4.13
CA HIS A 129 -8.99 22.92 -3.68
C HIS A 129 -8.58 22.21 -2.39
N PRO A 130 -7.27 21.98 -2.19
CA PRO A 130 -6.77 21.42 -0.94
C PRO A 130 -7.26 22.22 0.26
N PHE A 131 -7.75 21.52 1.27
CA PHE A 131 -8.14 22.12 2.53
C PHE A 131 -6.88 22.41 3.37
N THR A 132 -6.69 23.68 3.74
CA THR A 132 -5.47 24.17 4.42
C THR A 132 -5.74 24.92 5.74
N GLU A 133 -6.99 25.05 6.16
CA GLU A 133 -7.36 25.89 7.32
C GLU A 133 -6.89 25.33 8.67
N ARG A 134 -6.65 24.01 8.77
CA ARG A 134 -6.07 23.37 9.94
C ARG A 134 -5.15 22.22 9.56
N LYS A 135 -4.20 21.93 10.45
CA LYS A 135 -3.34 20.75 10.32
C LYS A 135 -4.17 19.47 10.55
N LEU A 136 -4.04 18.53 9.63
CA LEU A 136 -4.62 17.19 9.71
C LEU A 136 -3.48 16.17 9.70
N ASP A 137 -3.79 14.92 10.05
CA ASP A 137 -2.83 13.80 10.01
C ASP A 137 -2.49 13.33 8.58
N TYR A 138 -3.11 13.94 7.56
CA TYR A 138 -2.89 13.63 6.15
C TYR A 138 -2.34 14.87 5.42
N ASP A 139 -1.45 14.63 4.45
CA ASP A 139 -0.77 15.68 3.70
C ASP A 139 -1.63 16.34 2.60
N LEU A 140 -2.79 15.74 2.26
CA LEU A 140 -3.70 16.24 1.24
C LEU A 140 -5.15 15.84 1.54
N CYS A 141 -6.00 16.81 1.83
CA CYS A 141 -7.43 16.63 2.07
C CYS A 141 -8.26 17.65 1.30
N TYR A 142 -9.53 17.34 1.11
CA TYR A 142 -10.54 18.21 0.49
C TYR A 142 -11.79 18.21 1.35
N LEU A 143 -12.41 19.38 1.52
CA LEU A 143 -13.68 19.56 2.25
C LEU A 143 -14.79 19.95 1.27
N GLY A 144 -16.05 19.72 1.65
CA GLY A 144 -17.21 20.10 0.83
C GLY A 144 -17.39 19.23 -0.41
N VAL A 145 -16.93 17.99 -0.36
CA VAL A 145 -16.80 17.14 -1.54
C VAL A 145 -18.19 16.65 -2.00
N PRO A 146 -18.52 16.72 -3.31
CA PRO A 146 -19.79 16.26 -3.84
C PRO A 146 -20.04 14.77 -3.54
N LYS A 147 -21.30 14.42 -3.27
CA LYS A 147 -21.71 13.01 -2.98
C LYS A 147 -21.34 12.02 -4.10
N ARG A 148 -21.24 12.47 -5.35
CA ARG A 148 -20.94 11.65 -6.54
C ARG A 148 -19.53 11.92 -7.09
N VAL A 149 -18.55 12.22 -6.23
CA VAL A 149 -17.18 12.37 -6.69
C VAL A 149 -16.62 11.03 -7.19
N VAL A 150 -16.06 11.02 -8.39
CA VAL A 150 -15.36 9.85 -8.93
C VAL A 150 -13.93 9.87 -8.45
N LYS A 151 -13.59 8.93 -7.56
CA LYS A 151 -12.22 8.68 -7.10
C LYS A 151 -11.42 7.99 -8.23
N PRO A 152 -10.34 8.59 -8.73
CA PRO A 152 -9.54 8.01 -9.80
C PRO A 152 -8.73 6.81 -9.30
N GLY A 153 -8.53 5.83 -10.19
CA GLY A 153 -7.66 4.68 -9.91
C GLY A 153 -6.18 5.05 -9.93
N MET A 154 -5.39 4.28 -9.18
CA MET A 154 -3.93 4.36 -9.11
C MET A 154 -3.35 2.95 -9.20
N ALA A 155 -2.15 2.81 -9.74
CA ALA A 155 -1.45 1.53 -9.71
C ALA A 155 0.06 1.71 -9.49
N TYR A 156 0.67 0.75 -8.81
CA TYR A 156 2.12 0.59 -8.74
C TYR A 156 2.59 -0.39 -9.82
N TYR A 157 3.72 -0.09 -10.43
CA TYR A 157 4.37 -0.97 -11.40
C TYR A 157 5.63 -1.53 -10.76
N PHE A 158 5.84 -2.83 -10.95
CA PHE A 158 6.99 -3.54 -10.43
C PHE A 158 7.81 -4.16 -11.56
N GLN A 159 9.07 -4.45 -11.27
CA GLN A 159 9.96 -5.15 -12.20
C GLN A 159 9.30 -6.43 -12.74
N GLY A 160 9.49 -6.69 -14.03
CA GLY A 160 8.77 -7.75 -14.74
C GLY A 160 7.44 -7.31 -15.35
N GLY A 161 7.05 -6.04 -15.20
CA GLY A 161 5.85 -5.47 -15.84
C GLY A 161 4.56 -5.71 -15.06
N SER A 162 4.65 -6.28 -13.86
CA SER A 162 3.50 -6.53 -12.99
C SER A 162 2.91 -5.20 -12.50
N LYS A 163 1.57 -5.12 -12.52
CA LYS A 163 0.78 -3.95 -12.13
C LYS A 163 -0.06 -4.29 -10.92
N PHE A 164 0.11 -3.55 -9.82
CA PHE A 164 -0.69 -3.65 -8.62
C PHE A 164 -1.68 -2.49 -8.56
N GLU A 165 -2.97 -2.78 -8.72
CA GLU A 165 -4.03 -1.76 -8.71
C GLU A 165 -4.44 -1.43 -7.29
N VAL A 166 -4.62 -0.15 -6.99
CA VAL A 166 -5.08 0.29 -5.66
C VAL A 166 -6.56 0.58 -5.74
N ASP A 167 -7.32 0.00 -4.80
CA ASP A 167 -8.73 0.31 -4.65
C ASP A 167 -8.90 1.82 -4.37
N PRO A 168 -9.67 2.58 -5.16
CA PRO A 168 -9.83 4.01 -4.96
C PRO A 168 -10.36 4.39 -3.57
N ASN A 169 -11.11 3.50 -2.89
CA ASN A 169 -11.57 3.76 -1.52
C ASN A 169 -10.46 3.60 -0.48
N SER A 170 -9.45 2.74 -0.74
CA SER A 170 -8.24 2.66 0.07
C SER A 170 -7.26 3.81 -0.16
N LEU A 171 -7.26 4.39 -1.38
CA LEU A 171 -6.45 5.55 -1.75
C LEU A 171 -7.01 6.86 -1.17
N PHE A 172 -8.33 7.00 -1.09
CA PHE A 172 -9.00 8.19 -0.57
C PHE A 172 -9.96 7.85 0.56
N LEU A 173 -9.52 8.07 1.80
CA LEU A 173 -10.32 7.85 3.00
C LEU A 173 -11.33 8.98 3.16
N THR A 174 -12.57 8.65 3.48
CA THR A 174 -13.68 9.60 3.58
C THR A 174 -14.13 9.71 5.03
N PHE A 175 -14.26 10.95 5.50
CA PHE A 175 -14.65 11.29 6.86
C PHE A 175 -15.90 12.18 6.84
N LYS A 176 -16.77 11.98 7.83
CA LYS A 176 -17.90 12.89 8.06
C LYS A 176 -17.38 14.09 8.87
N ALA A 177 -17.47 15.30 8.30
CA ALA A 177 -17.22 16.54 9.03
C ALA A 177 -18.53 17.34 9.14
N LYS A 178 -18.61 18.26 10.10
CA LYS A 178 -19.79 19.11 10.31
C LYS A 178 -20.02 20.04 9.11
N GLU A 179 -18.93 20.44 8.47
CA GLU A 179 -18.84 21.38 7.37
C GLU A 179 -18.98 20.69 5.99
N GLY A 180 -19.20 19.38 5.95
CA GLY A 180 -19.38 18.59 4.73
C GLY A 180 -18.57 17.30 4.70
N ASN A 181 -18.70 16.52 3.63
CA ASN A 181 -17.86 15.33 3.43
C ASN A 181 -16.42 15.75 3.17
N MET A 182 -15.49 15.15 3.91
CA MET A 182 -14.07 15.30 3.72
C MET A 182 -13.49 14.03 3.13
N PHE A 183 -12.57 14.12 2.18
CA PHE A 183 -11.70 12.99 1.88
C PHE A 183 -10.24 13.40 1.89
N CYS A 184 -9.39 12.48 2.31
CA CYS A 184 -7.95 12.65 2.38
C CYS A 184 -7.26 11.56 1.57
N MET A 185 -6.17 11.93 0.89
CA MET A 185 -5.30 10.97 0.22
C MET A 185 -4.54 10.18 1.27
N ASN A 186 -4.60 8.85 1.18
CA ASN A 186 -3.96 7.92 2.10
C ASN A 186 -2.52 7.58 1.67
N VAL A 187 -1.79 8.62 1.27
CA VAL A 187 -0.38 8.56 0.95
C VAL A 187 0.29 9.74 1.62
N MET A 188 1.39 9.48 2.33
CA MET A 188 2.16 10.50 3.06
C MET A 188 3.63 10.48 2.66
N ALA A 189 4.35 11.54 3.02
CA ALA A 189 5.77 11.70 2.71
C ALA A 189 6.69 11.13 3.80
N VAL A 190 7.08 9.84 3.71
CA VAL A 190 8.24 9.22 4.43
C VAL A 190 8.62 7.92 3.65
N PRO A 191 9.68 7.12 3.93
CA PRO A 191 10.26 6.18 2.93
C PRO A 191 9.26 5.20 2.29
N ASN A 192 9.57 4.70 1.09
CA ASN A 192 8.56 4.03 0.26
C ASN A 192 8.04 2.72 0.86
N ILE A 193 6.75 2.73 1.22
CA ILE A 193 6.04 1.62 1.85
C ILE A 193 4.67 1.48 1.19
N LEU A 194 4.32 0.27 0.77
CA LEU A 194 2.95 -0.11 0.48
C LEU A 194 2.27 -0.51 1.79
N GLY A 195 1.42 0.36 2.33
CA GLY A 195 0.71 0.12 3.58
C GLY A 195 -0.51 -0.80 3.44
N ALA A 196 -1.07 -1.17 4.58
CA ALA A 196 -2.18 -2.12 4.71
C ALA A 196 -3.43 -1.70 3.93
N TYR A 197 -3.80 -0.41 3.93
CA TYR A 197 -4.97 0.04 3.17
C TYR A 197 -4.80 -0.25 1.67
N HIS A 198 -3.67 0.09 1.07
CA HIS A 198 -3.43 -0.19 -0.36
C HIS A 198 -3.32 -1.68 -0.66
N GLN A 199 -2.90 -2.49 0.32
CA GLN A 199 -2.90 -3.95 0.22
C GLN A 199 -4.29 -4.59 0.35
N SER A 200 -5.30 -3.84 0.82
CA SER A 200 -6.66 -4.36 0.97
C SER A 200 -7.29 -4.76 -0.37
N ASN A 201 -8.30 -5.63 -0.32
CA ASN A 201 -8.97 -6.19 -1.51
C ASN A 201 -8.03 -6.90 -2.49
N HIS A 202 -6.95 -7.49 -1.96
CA HIS A 202 -6.04 -8.38 -2.70
C HIS A 202 -5.85 -9.67 -1.91
N VAL A 203 -5.62 -10.78 -2.61
CA VAL A 203 -4.89 -11.91 -2.01
C VAL A 203 -3.41 -11.63 -2.21
N LEU A 204 -2.64 -11.69 -1.13
CA LEU A 204 -1.18 -11.61 -1.15
C LEU A 204 -0.62 -12.95 -0.66
N LEU A 205 0.17 -13.61 -1.50
CA LEU A 205 0.91 -14.81 -1.15
C LEU A 205 2.40 -14.51 -1.12
N PHE A 206 3.00 -14.54 0.06
CA PHE A 206 4.44 -14.42 0.25
C PHE A 206 5.06 -15.82 0.32
N ASP A 207 5.72 -16.24 -0.76
CA ASP A 207 6.50 -17.48 -0.80
C ASP A 207 7.96 -17.11 -0.49
N VAL A 208 8.31 -17.20 0.79
CA VAL A 208 9.62 -16.81 1.31
C VAL A 208 10.73 -17.78 0.93
N GLU A 209 10.40 -19.03 0.60
CA GLU A 209 11.39 -20.00 0.11
C GLU A 209 11.81 -19.66 -1.31
N LYS A 210 10.84 -19.31 -2.17
CA LYS A 210 11.10 -18.87 -3.55
C LYS A 210 11.42 -17.38 -3.65
N ASN A 211 11.31 -16.66 -2.54
CA ASN A 211 11.53 -15.22 -2.44
C ASN A 211 10.64 -14.42 -3.40
N VAL A 212 9.37 -14.77 -3.50
CA VAL A 212 8.41 -14.07 -4.36
C VAL A 212 7.18 -13.63 -3.57
N VAL A 213 6.53 -12.57 -4.04
CA VAL A 213 5.16 -12.25 -3.64
C VAL A 213 4.25 -12.34 -4.86
N SER A 214 3.16 -13.08 -4.72
CA SER A 214 2.12 -13.20 -5.73
C SER A 214 0.87 -12.47 -5.27
N PHE A 215 0.19 -11.82 -6.20
CA PHE A 215 -0.99 -11.05 -5.88
C PHE A 215 -2.03 -11.10 -6.99
N ASN A 216 -3.29 -11.05 -6.59
CA ASN A 216 -4.41 -10.75 -7.47
C ASN A 216 -5.46 -9.90 -6.75
N PRO A 217 -6.16 -9.02 -7.48
CA PRO A 217 -7.30 -8.31 -6.91
C PRO A 217 -8.40 -9.30 -6.51
N MET A 218 -8.96 -9.10 -5.33
CA MET A 218 -10.26 -9.63 -4.95
C MET A 218 -11.26 -8.48 -5.02
N PRO A 219 -11.91 -8.25 -6.18
CA PRO A 219 -13.07 -7.37 -6.20
C PRO A 219 -14.06 -7.91 -5.16
N HIS A 220 -14.69 -7.01 -4.39
CA HIS A 220 -15.60 -7.34 -3.31
C HIS A 220 -16.43 -8.58 -3.62
N ALA A 221 -16.07 -9.72 -3.01
CA ALA A 221 -17.04 -10.77 -2.75
C ALA A 221 -17.91 -10.19 -1.63
N CYS A 222 -18.95 -9.43 -2.01
CA CYS A 222 -20.09 -9.24 -1.13
C CYS A 222 -20.60 -10.64 -0.80
N ILE A 223 -20.33 -11.10 0.41
CA ILE A 223 -21.10 -12.15 1.07
C ILE A 223 -22.31 -11.47 1.70
#